data_AF-A0A6J7S8F8-F1
#
_entry.id   AF-A0A6J7S8F8-F1
#
_cell.length_a   1.000
_cell.length_b   1.000
_cell.length_c   1.000
_cell.angle_alpha   90.00
_cell.angle_beta   90.00
_cell.angle_gamma   90.00
#
_symmetry.space_group_name_H-M   'P 1'
#
loop_
_entity.id
_entity.type
_entity.pdbx_description
1 polymer ?
#
loop_
_entity_poly.entity_id
_entity_poly.type
_entity_poly.pdbx_seq_one_letter_code
_entity_poly.pdbx_strand_id
1 'polypeptide(L)'
;MVEGGHNTDELRYSPGERFGAVYQINYLRCIFCGLCIEACPTRALTMTNEYELADDDRAKLIFEKSDLLAPLQPGMIEAPHPYYPGTDDQDYYHGKVKSSHPSQQNNGQVK
;
A
#
# COMPACT_ATOMS: atom_id res chain seq x y z
N MET A 1 -5.50 -14.37 -0.89
CA MET A 1 -6.86 -13.90 -1.28
C MET A 1 -6.78 -12.40 -1.46
N VAL A 2 -7.46 -11.82 -2.44
CA VAL A 2 -7.45 -10.36 -2.66
C VAL A 2 -8.89 -9.88 -2.79
N GLU A 3 -9.26 -8.91 -1.95
CA GLU A 3 -10.58 -8.29 -1.96
C GLU A 3 -10.44 -6.78 -1.96
N GLY A 4 -11.18 -6.10 -2.85
CA GLY A 4 -11.21 -4.66 -2.94
C GLY A 4 -12.26 -4.07 -1.99
N GLY A 5 -11.86 -3.08 -1.19
CA GLY A 5 -12.77 -2.18 -0.47
C GLY A 5 -12.97 -0.86 -1.23
N HIS A 6 -14.00 -0.11 -0.86
CA HIS A 6 -14.28 1.22 -1.41
C HIS A 6 -13.60 2.29 -0.56
N ASN A 7 -12.88 3.22 -1.20
CA ASN A 7 -12.48 4.45 -0.52
C ASN A 7 -13.70 5.37 -0.40
N THR A 8 -13.93 5.91 0.79
CA THR A 8 -14.87 7.03 1.01
C THR A 8 -14.09 8.31 1.27
N ASP A 9 -14.78 9.45 1.35
CA ASP A 9 -14.11 10.73 1.65
C ASP A 9 -13.51 10.75 3.07
N GLU A 10 -14.07 9.97 3.98
CA GLU A 10 -13.60 9.84 5.37
C GLU A 10 -12.53 8.74 5.55
N LEU A 11 -12.57 7.69 4.74
CA LEU A 11 -11.74 6.48 4.88
C LEU A 11 -10.96 6.18 3.59
N ARG A 12 -10.07 7.09 3.23
CA ARG A 12 -9.27 6.99 2.00
C ARG A 12 -7.89 6.40 2.28
N TYR A 13 -7.72 5.14 1.88
CA TYR A 13 -6.50 4.36 2.10
C TYR A 13 -5.51 4.38 0.95
N SER A 14 -5.97 4.73 -0.25
CA SER A 14 -5.13 4.75 -1.44
C SER A 14 -5.63 5.79 -2.46
N PRO A 15 -4.76 6.19 -3.39
CA PRO A 15 -5.19 6.93 -4.57
C PRO A 15 -6.10 6.05 -5.44
N GLY A 16 -7.34 6.47 -5.70
CA GLY A 16 -8.32 5.71 -6.46
C GLY A 16 -9.64 5.46 -5.74
N GLU A 17 -10.63 4.95 -6.47
CA GLU A 17 -11.95 4.60 -5.92
C GLU A 17 -11.92 3.40 -4.95
N ARG A 18 -10.87 2.57 -5.02
CA ARG A 18 -10.77 1.30 -4.29
C ARG A 18 -9.39 1.09 -3.70
N PHE A 19 -9.34 0.29 -2.65
CA PHE A 19 -8.11 -0.17 -2.00
C PHE A 19 -8.15 -1.68 -1.76
N GLY A 20 -7.01 -2.33 -1.58
CA GLY A 20 -6.96 -3.73 -1.13
C GLY A 20 -7.40 -3.84 0.32
N ALA A 21 -8.65 -4.21 0.57
CA ALA A 21 -9.19 -4.42 1.91
C ALA A 21 -8.59 -5.68 2.53
N VAL A 22 -8.63 -6.78 1.78
CA VAL A 22 -7.92 -8.02 2.09
C VAL A 22 -6.81 -8.20 1.06
N TYR A 23 -5.58 -8.35 1.54
CA TYR A 23 -4.45 -8.65 0.68
C TYR A 23 -3.61 -9.74 1.36
N GLN A 24 -3.67 -10.96 0.81
CA GLN A 24 -2.93 -12.10 1.34
C GLN A 24 -2.08 -12.75 0.25
N ILE A 25 -0.80 -12.93 0.54
CA ILE A 25 0.14 -13.70 -0.27
C ILE A 25 0.45 -15.01 0.46
N ASN A 26 0.16 -16.13 -0.19
CA ASN A 26 0.50 -17.45 0.33
C ASN A 26 1.85 -17.89 -0.26
N TYR A 27 2.92 -17.80 0.53
CA TYR A 27 4.28 -18.15 0.09
C TYR A 27 4.48 -19.65 -0.14
N LEU A 28 3.62 -20.51 0.41
CA LEU A 28 3.61 -21.95 0.09
C LEU A 28 3.03 -22.26 -1.31
N ARG A 29 2.40 -21.27 -1.96
CA ARG A 29 1.87 -21.37 -3.33
C ARG A 29 2.55 -20.42 -4.31
N CYS A 30 3.23 -19.40 -3.81
CA CYS A 30 4.00 -18.47 -4.62
C CYS A 30 5.17 -19.21 -5.28
N ILE A 31 5.37 -18.99 -6.58
CA ILE A 31 6.53 -19.52 -7.33
C ILE A 31 7.58 -18.43 -7.61
N PHE A 32 7.45 -17.27 -6.97
CA PHE A 32 8.39 -16.14 -7.09
C PHE A 32 8.66 -15.66 -8.53
N CYS A 33 7.66 -15.77 -9.42
CA CYS A 33 7.83 -15.44 -10.84
C CYS A 33 7.81 -13.93 -11.17
N GLY A 34 7.38 -13.08 -10.24
CA GLY A 34 7.31 -11.62 -10.44
C GLY A 34 6.12 -11.11 -11.27
N LEU A 35 5.25 -11.99 -11.80
CA LEU A 35 4.11 -11.58 -12.62
C LEU A 35 3.14 -10.63 -11.90
N CYS A 36 3.00 -10.73 -10.58
CA CYS A 36 2.17 -9.82 -9.80
C CYS A 36 2.66 -8.36 -9.82
N ILE A 37 3.98 -8.15 -9.97
CA ILE A 37 4.59 -6.82 -10.02
C ILE A 37 4.43 -6.22 -11.41
N GLU A 38 4.63 -7.02 -12.45
CA GLU A 38 4.43 -6.60 -13.83
C GLU A 38 2.97 -6.25 -14.11
N ALA A 39 2.04 -7.02 -13.55
CA ALA A 39 0.61 -6.79 -13.70
C ALA A 39 0.11 -5.55 -12.94
N CYS A 40 0.86 -5.05 -11.94
CA CYS A 40 0.39 -3.98 -11.08
C CYS A 40 0.55 -2.60 -11.76
N PRO A 41 -0.53 -1.92 -12.15
CA PRO A 41 -0.45 -0.66 -12.89
C PRO A 41 0.10 0.50 -12.04
N THR A 42 -0.11 0.45 -10.73
CA THR A 42 0.33 1.46 -9.77
C THR A 42 1.64 1.11 -9.07
N ARG A 43 2.25 -0.04 -9.42
CA ARG A 43 3.50 -0.54 -8.82
C ARG A 43 3.42 -0.65 -7.29
N ALA A 44 2.28 -1.10 -6.76
CA ALA A 44 2.04 -1.27 -5.33
C ALA A 44 2.86 -2.42 -4.70
N LEU A 45 3.30 -3.39 -5.51
CA LEU A 45 4.18 -4.48 -5.07
C LEU A 45 5.59 -4.31 -5.62
N THR A 46 6.57 -4.75 -4.82
CA THR A 46 7.96 -4.94 -5.24
C THR A 46 8.49 -6.26 -4.69
N MET A 47 9.45 -6.87 -5.39
CA MET A 47 10.29 -7.91 -4.78
C MET A 47 11.35 -7.22 -3.92
N THR A 48 11.61 -7.79 -2.75
CA THR A 48 12.81 -7.50 -1.98
C THR A 48 13.87 -8.55 -2.30
N ASN A 49 15.06 -8.40 -1.70
CA ASN A 49 16.12 -9.42 -1.76
C ASN A 49 16.08 -10.36 -0.55
N GLU A 50 15.02 -10.32 0.25
CA GLU A 50 14.86 -11.20 1.42
C GLU A 50 14.52 -12.61 0.94
N TYR A 51 15.34 -13.59 1.31
CA TYR A 51 15.16 -15.00 0.93
C TYR A 51 15.06 -15.95 2.14
N GLU A 52 15.37 -15.48 3.34
CA GLU A 52 15.35 -16.28 4.58
C GLU A 52 13.94 -16.32 5.21
N LEU A 53 12.96 -16.82 4.44
CA LEU A 53 11.55 -16.85 4.83
C LEU A 53 11.11 -18.20 5.42
N ALA A 54 12.04 -19.12 5.69
CA ALA A 54 11.71 -20.46 6.16
C ALA A 54 11.12 -20.41 7.58
N ASP A 55 10.00 -21.10 7.77
CA ASP A 55 9.33 -21.20 9.07
C ASP A 55 8.77 -22.62 9.28
N ASP A 56 8.54 -22.99 10.54
CA ASP A 56 8.03 -24.29 10.97
C ASP A 56 6.49 -24.36 11.01
N ASP A 57 5.82 -23.20 10.97
CA ASP A 57 4.37 -23.09 10.92
C ASP A 57 3.88 -22.61 9.54
N ARG A 58 3.01 -23.40 8.93
CA ARG A 58 2.38 -23.08 7.64
C ARG A 58 1.57 -21.78 7.69
N ALA A 59 0.97 -21.45 8.83
CA ALA A 59 0.14 -20.25 8.97
C ALA A 59 0.98 -18.98 8.81
N LYS A 60 2.23 -18.98 9.30
CA LYS A 60 3.14 -17.83 9.20
C LYS A 60 3.64 -17.56 7.77
N LEU A 61 3.49 -18.54 6.86
CA LEU A 61 3.80 -18.38 5.44
C LEU A 61 2.61 -17.88 4.61
N ILE A 62 1.53 -17.48 5.27
CA ILE A 62 0.39 -16.77 4.67
C ILE A 62 0.44 -15.34 5.17
N PHE A 63 1.07 -14.47 4.39
CA PHE A 63 1.28 -13.08 4.78
C PHE A 63 0.02 -12.29 4.52
N GLU A 64 -0.43 -11.53 5.52
CA GLU A 64 -1.55 -10.61 5.44
C GLU A 64 -1.08 -9.20 5.07
N LYS A 65 -2.04 -8.29 4.91
CA LYS A 65 -1.76 -6.92 4.48
C LYS A 65 -0.77 -6.22 5.43
N SER A 66 -0.91 -6.42 6.74
CA SER A 66 -0.02 -5.83 7.74
C SER A 66 1.43 -6.28 7.59
N ASP A 67 1.66 -7.54 7.17
CA ASP A 67 2.99 -8.12 7.04
C ASP A 67 3.70 -7.63 5.76
N LEU A 68 2.93 -7.14 4.80
CA LEU A 68 3.40 -6.72 3.48
C LEU A 68 3.63 -5.21 3.36
N LEU A 69 3.08 -4.41 4.28
CA LEU A 69 3.19 -2.95 4.24
C LEU A 69 4.61 -2.50 4.63
N ALA A 70 5.19 -1.66 3.77
CA ALA A 70 6.47 -1.02 4.06
C ALA A 70 6.33 0.01 5.20
N PRO A 71 7.38 0.22 6.01
CA PRO A 71 7.36 1.24 7.05
C PRO A 71 7.28 2.64 6.45
N LEU A 72 6.58 3.53 7.14
CA LEU A 72 6.51 4.95 6.78
C LEU A 72 7.89 5.61 6.92
N GLN A 73 8.26 6.41 5.93
CA GLN A 73 9.46 7.24 6.01
C GLN A 73 9.20 8.49 6.87
N PRO A 74 10.25 9.12 7.44
CA PRO A 74 10.11 10.36 8.18
C PRO A 74 9.36 11.43 7.37
N GLY A 75 8.30 11.99 7.96
CA GLY A 75 7.44 13.01 7.33
C GLY A 75 6.27 12.46 6.50
N MET A 76 6.16 11.13 6.35
CA MET A 76 4.94 10.50 5.80
C MET A 76 3.87 10.39 6.90
N ILE A 77 2.60 10.48 6.52
CA ILE A 77 1.48 10.17 7.40
C ILE A 77 0.89 8.80 7.04
N GLU A 78 0.35 8.13 8.05
CA GLU A 78 -0.40 6.91 7.83
C GLU A 78 -1.74 7.22 7.15
N ALA A 79 -2.21 6.29 6.33
CA ALA A 79 -3.57 6.32 5.82
C ALA A 79 -4.54 5.84 6.93
N PRO A 80 -5.78 6.34 6.99
CA PRO A 80 -6.46 7.13 5.98
C PRO A 80 -6.15 8.63 6.04
N HIS A 81 -6.10 9.30 4.88
CA HIS A 81 -5.90 10.75 4.79
C HIS A 81 -6.68 11.37 3.62
N PRO A 82 -7.06 12.66 3.69
CA PRO A 82 -7.78 13.33 2.61
C PRO A 82 -6.94 13.48 1.33
N TYR A 83 -7.62 13.76 0.22
CA TYR A 83 -6.98 14.15 -1.03
C TYR A 83 -6.19 15.44 -0.91
N TYR A 84 -5.15 15.57 -1.74
CA TYR A 84 -4.54 16.87 -2.01
C TYR A 84 -5.63 17.89 -2.40
N PRO A 85 -5.65 19.12 -1.83
CA PRO A 85 -6.76 20.03 -2.02
C PRO A 85 -7.02 20.34 -3.50
N GLY A 86 -8.27 20.22 -3.94
CA GLY A 86 -8.68 20.50 -5.32
C GLY A 86 -8.28 19.44 -6.34
N THR A 87 -8.00 18.20 -5.90
CA THR A 87 -7.65 17.07 -6.78
C THR A 87 -8.66 15.94 -6.66
N ASP A 88 -8.67 15.06 -7.65
CA ASP A 88 -9.48 13.84 -7.69
C ASP A 88 -8.63 12.57 -7.86
N ASP A 89 -9.29 11.41 -7.93
CA ASP A 89 -8.62 10.12 -8.17
C ASP A 89 -7.78 10.12 -9.46
N GLN A 90 -8.28 10.73 -10.54
CA GLN A 90 -7.61 10.75 -11.85
C GLN A 90 -6.33 11.57 -11.82
N ASP A 91 -6.30 12.64 -11.03
CA ASP A 91 -5.11 13.48 -10.86
C ASP A 91 -3.95 12.73 -10.21
N TYR A 92 -4.23 11.78 -9.30
CA TYR A 92 -3.21 10.90 -8.74
C TYR A 92 -2.70 9.90 -9.77
N TYR A 93 -3.58 9.27 -10.55
CA TYR A 93 -3.19 8.32 -11.61
C TYR A 93 -2.36 8.98 -12.72
N HIS A 94 -2.64 10.25 -13.04
CA HIS A 94 -1.87 11.02 -14.02
C HIS A 94 -0.61 11.69 -13.44
N GLY A 95 -0.29 11.47 -12.16
CA GLY A 95 0.90 12.03 -11.52
C GLY A 95 0.89 13.56 -11.39
N LYS A 96 -0.31 14.18 -11.36
CA LYS A 96 -0.45 15.63 -11.17
C LYS A 96 -0.22 16.06 -9.72
N VAL A 97 -0.46 15.17 -8.76
CA VAL A 97 -0.15 15.38 -7.34
C VAL A 97 1.35 15.14 -7.13
N LYS A 98 2.10 16.21 -6.86
CA LYS A 98 3.58 16.18 -6.74
C LYS A 98 4.09 16.34 -5.31
N SER A 99 3.20 16.53 -4.36
CA SER A 99 3.55 16.79 -2.96
C SER A 99 2.53 16.17 -2.01
N SER A 100 3.00 15.92 -0.80
CA SER A 100 2.19 15.61 0.37
C SER A 100 1.05 16.61 0.59
N HIS A 101 -0.07 16.14 1.13
CA HIS A 101 -1.17 17.00 1.54
C HIS A 101 -0.68 18.08 2.53
N PRO A 102 -1.15 19.35 2.46
CA PRO A 102 -0.67 20.42 3.35
C PRO A 102 -0.81 20.11 4.85
N SER A 103 -1.81 19.33 5.27
CA SER A 103 -1.92 18.86 6.67
C SER A 103 -0.73 18.03 7.14
N GLN A 104 0.04 17.43 6.22
CA GLN A 104 1.23 16.64 6.53
C GLN A 104 2.43 17.51 6.92
N GLN A 105 2.46 18.80 6.53
CA GLN A 105 3.59 19.69 6.81
C GLN A 105 3.69 20.09 8.30
N ASN A 106 2.59 20.00 9.05
CA ASN A 106 2.53 20.44 10.45
C ASN A 106 2.72 19.30 11.48
N ASN A 107 2.71 18.03 11.05
CA ASN A 107 2.85 16.88 11.95
C ASN A 107 4.29 16.43 12.19
N GLY A 108 5.28 17.14 11.63
CA GLY A 108 6.71 16.90 11.85
C GLY A 108 7.27 17.45 13.17
N GLN A 109 6.43 18.01 14.06
CA GLN A 109 6.81 18.39 15.42
C GLN A 109 6.31 17.36 16.45
N VAL A 110 6.62 16.08 16.25
CA VAL A 110 6.58 15.13 17.36
C VAL A 110 7.99 15.15 17.96
N LYS A 111 8.09 15.77 19.14
CA LYS A 111 9.26 15.72 20.02
C LYS A 111 9.63 14.28 20.35
#